data_AF-A0A7C6MXN7-F1
#
_entry.id   AF-A0A7C6MXN7-F1
#
_cell.length_a   1.000
_cell.length_b   1.000
_cell.length_c   1.000
_cell.angle_alpha   90.00
_cell.angle_beta   90.00
_cell.angle_gamma   90.00
#
_symmetry.space_group_name_H-M   'P 1'
#
loop_
_entity.id
_entity.type
_entity.pdbx_description
1 polymer ?
#
loop_
_entity_poly.entity_id
_entity_poly.type
_entity_poly.pdbx_seq_one_letter_code
_entity_poly.pdbx_strand_id
1 'polypeptide(L)'
;MANDVPIGLKIKAVREARGLSQVEVVERLAKQNVNMSRETLSKIENDNRTISAIELNAICKILDIDINTFFEENKDDDLVTLFRKKSFSEKAIKEVEKLQDMIKMFIYQKKIYNGEFKPQKRKPLWEECQNCKKIN
;
A
#
# COMPACT_ATOMS: atom_id res chain seq x y z
N MET A 1 -0.94 -13.33 -4.40
CA MET A 1 -0.10 -12.35 -3.68
C MET A 1 -0.39 -11.04 -4.38
N ALA A 2 -0.84 -10.02 -3.65
CA ALA A 2 -1.01 -8.70 -4.26
C ALA A 2 0.37 -8.26 -4.77
N ASN A 3 0.46 -7.87 -6.04
CA ASN A 3 1.70 -7.34 -6.59
C ASN A 3 1.86 -5.91 -6.06
N ASP A 4 2.29 -5.78 -4.81
CA ASP A 4 2.66 -4.48 -4.25
C ASP A 4 3.87 -3.99 -5.01
N VAL A 5 3.68 -2.93 -5.80
CA VAL A 5 4.75 -2.30 -6.57
C VAL A 5 5.75 -1.71 -5.57
N PRO A 6 7.03 -2.11 -5.60
CA PRO A 6 8.07 -1.53 -4.76
C PRO A 6 8.11 -0.01 -4.80
N ILE A 7 8.40 0.61 -3.67
CA ILE A 7 8.40 2.07 -3.53
C ILE A 7 9.43 2.73 -4.47
N GLY A 8 10.56 2.06 -4.73
CA GLY A 8 11.56 2.49 -5.68
C GLY A 8 11.01 2.70 -7.10
N LEU A 9 10.19 1.76 -7.57
CA LEU A 9 9.55 1.85 -8.89
C LEU A 9 8.52 2.98 -8.93
N LYS A 10 7.80 3.23 -7.83
CA LYS A 10 6.88 4.38 -7.72
C LYS A 10 7.64 5.71 -7.79
N ILE A 11 8.77 5.83 -7.09
CA ILE A 11 9.65 7.02 -7.14
C ILE A 11 10.12 7.27 -8.58
N LYS A 12 10.56 6.22 -9.28
CA LYS A 12 10.97 6.29 -10.68
C LYS A 12 9.86 6.82 -11.57
N ALA A 13 8.65 6.29 -11.43
CA ALA A 13 7.49 6.70 -12.22
C ALA A 13 7.15 8.18 -11.99
N VAL A 14 7.14 8.65 -10.74
CA VAL A 14 6.89 10.07 -10.41
C VAL A 14 8.00 10.97 -10.97
N ARG A 15 9.27 10.55 -10.84
CA ARG A 15 10.41 11.29 -11.39
C ARG A 15 10.27 11.46 -12.90
N GLU A 16 9.98 10.38 -13.62
CA GLU A 16 9.82 10.38 -15.08
C GLU A 16 8.60 11.18 -15.53
N ALA A 17 7.48 11.11 -14.80
CA ALA A 17 6.30 11.93 -15.06
C ALA A 17 6.57 13.44 -14.92
N ARG A 18 7.56 13.81 -14.09
CA ARG A 18 8.03 15.19 -13.91
C ARG A 18 9.13 15.60 -14.89
N GLY A 19 9.56 14.70 -15.78
CA GLY A 19 10.61 14.96 -16.75
C GLY A 19 11.99 15.16 -16.13
N LEU A 20 12.21 14.75 -14.88
CA LEU A 20 13.48 14.93 -14.19
C LEU A 20 14.43 13.76 -14.45
N SER A 21 15.68 14.06 -14.72
CA SER A 21 16.75 13.06 -14.75
C SER A 21 17.19 12.66 -13.33
N GLN A 22 17.80 11.48 -13.20
CA GLN A 22 18.37 11.04 -11.92
C GLN A 22 19.47 11.99 -11.42
N VAL A 23 20.24 12.59 -12.33
CA VAL A 23 21.31 13.54 -12.00
C VAL A 23 20.71 14.81 -11.39
N GLU A 24 19.68 15.38 -12.01
CA GLU A 24 19.01 16.58 -11.50
C GLU A 24 18.38 16.36 -10.11
N VAL A 25 17.80 15.19 -9.86
CA VAL A 25 17.25 14.87 -8.53
C VAL A 25 18.36 14.82 -7.49
N VAL A 26 19.49 14.18 -7.80
CA VAL A 26 20.66 14.11 -6.91
C VAL A 26 21.23 15.50 -6.63
N GLU A 27 21.36 16.35 -7.64
CA GLU A 27 21.83 17.73 -7.47
C GLU A 27 20.89 18.55 -6.57
N ARG A 28 19.58 18.35 -6.68
CA ARG A 28 18.59 18.99 -5.80
C ARG A 28 18.63 18.43 -4.38
N LEU A 29 18.91 17.14 -4.20
CA LEU A 29 19.07 16.51 -2.88
C LEU A 29 20.30 17.04 -2.15
N ALA A 30 21.40 17.24 -2.87
CA ALA A 30 22.62 17.82 -2.32
C ALA A 30 22.37 19.22 -1.72
N LYS A 31 21.51 20.03 -2.36
CA LYS A 31 21.10 21.35 -1.84
C LYS A 31 20.26 21.28 -0.55
N GLN A 32 19.65 20.13 -0.25
CA GLN A 32 18.89 19.88 0.98
C GLN A 32 19.71 19.13 2.05
N ASN A 33 21.05 19.11 1.93
CA ASN A 33 21.96 18.36 2.80
C ASN A 33 21.74 16.83 2.80
N VAL A 34 21.10 16.29 1.75
CA VAL A 34 20.99 14.85 1.54
C VAL A 34 21.94 14.46 0.43
N ASN A 35 23.08 13.90 0.80
CA ASN A 35 24.12 13.55 -0.16
C ASN A 35 23.94 12.10 -0.61
N MET A 36 23.61 11.90 -1.89
CA MET A 36 23.53 10.57 -2.49
C MET A 36 24.11 10.59 -3.90
N SER A 37 24.61 9.45 -4.39
CA SER A 37 25.09 9.37 -5.78
C SER A 37 23.97 9.00 -6.75
N ARG A 38 24.17 9.26 -8.05
CA ARG A 38 23.24 8.86 -9.12
C ARG A 38 23.07 7.34 -9.18
N GLU A 39 24.13 6.58 -8.93
CA GLU A 39 24.09 5.11 -8.84
C GLU A 39 23.24 4.66 -7.64
N THR A 40 23.31 5.40 -6.52
CA THR A 40 22.53 5.11 -5.33
C THR A 40 21.04 5.31 -5.60
N LEU A 41 20.67 6.44 -6.22
CA LEU A 41 19.30 6.69 -6.64
C LEU A 41 18.81 5.63 -7.64
N SER A 42 19.66 5.25 -8.60
CA SER A 42 19.31 4.20 -9.56
C SER A 42 19.11 2.83 -8.90
N LYS A 43 19.88 2.48 -7.87
CA LYS A 43 19.68 1.23 -7.12
C LYS A 43 18.36 1.26 -6.35
N ILE A 44 18.00 2.39 -5.75
CA ILE A 44 16.71 2.56 -5.08
C ILE A 44 15.56 2.43 -6.09
N GLU A 45 15.64 3.14 -7.22
CA GLU A 45 14.59 3.13 -8.25
C GLU A 45 14.35 1.76 -8.88
N ASN A 46 15.34 0.87 -8.84
CA ASN A 46 15.24 -0.51 -9.34
C ASN A 46 15.09 -1.54 -8.21
N ASP A 47 14.74 -1.12 -6.99
CA ASP A 47 14.54 -1.98 -5.81
C ASP A 47 15.76 -2.82 -5.39
N ASN A 48 16.95 -2.41 -5.82
CA ASN A 48 18.23 -3.04 -5.48
C ASN A 48 18.85 -2.46 -4.20
N ARG A 49 18.24 -1.43 -3.61
CA ARG A 49 18.63 -0.84 -2.32
C ARG A 49 17.39 -0.27 -1.64
N THR A 50 17.26 -0.53 -0.35
CA THR A 50 16.25 0.12 0.48
C THR A 50 16.50 1.63 0.61
N ILE A 51 15.44 2.38 0.89
CA ILE A 51 15.49 3.81 1.13
C ILE A 51 15.13 4.11 2.58
N SER A 52 15.89 5.01 3.23
CA SER A 52 15.57 5.47 4.57
C SER A 52 14.44 6.51 4.56
N ALA A 53 13.76 6.70 5.70
CA ALA A 53 12.69 7.69 5.82
C ALA A 53 13.16 9.13 5.55
N ILE A 54 14.41 9.45 5.89
CA ILE A 54 15.01 10.77 5.67
C ILE A 54 15.23 11.01 4.17
N GLU A 55 15.83 10.03 3.48
CA GLU A 55 16.04 10.07 2.03
C GLU A 55 14.69 10.16 1.30
N LEU A 56 13.70 9.36 1.70
CA LEU A 56 12.36 9.35 1.09
C LEU A 56 11.68 10.71 1.22
N ASN A 57 11.71 11.31 2.41
CA ASN A 57 11.12 12.62 2.64
C ASN A 57 11.79 13.72 1.79
N ALA A 58 13.12 13.66 1.63
CA ALA A 58 13.84 14.60 0.78
C ALA A 58 13.48 14.44 -0.70
N ILE A 59 13.33 13.20 -1.17
CA ILE A 59 12.85 12.91 -2.52
C ILE A 59 11.42 13.44 -2.71
N CYS A 60 10.52 13.21 -1.75
CA CYS A 60 9.15 13.74 -1.80
C CYS A 60 9.12 15.26 -1.96
N LYS A 61 9.98 15.99 -1.24
CA LYS A 61 10.08 17.45 -1.34
C LYS A 61 10.56 17.93 -2.71
N ILE A 62 11.52 17.23 -3.31
CA ILE A 62 12.06 17.59 -4.63
C ILE A 62 11.09 17.24 -5.74
N LEU A 63 10.44 16.10 -5.58
CA LEU A 63 9.36 15.65 -6.44
C LEU A 63 8.03 16.23 -6.00
N ASP A 64 7.96 17.28 -5.17
CA ASP A 64 6.74 17.96 -4.70
C ASP A 64 5.48 17.07 -4.65
N ILE A 65 5.58 15.96 -3.92
CA ILE A 65 4.50 14.99 -3.70
C ILE A 65 4.35 14.68 -2.22
N ASP A 66 3.15 14.31 -1.83
CA ASP A 66 2.92 13.78 -0.48
C ASP A 66 3.46 12.35 -0.37
N ILE A 67 4.09 12.04 0.76
CA ILE A 67 4.67 10.73 1.02
C ILE A 67 3.61 9.63 1.02
N ASN A 68 2.37 9.97 1.39
CA ASN A 68 1.24 9.04 1.42
C ASN A 68 0.89 8.51 0.02
N THR A 69 1.16 9.26 -1.04
CA THR A 69 0.92 8.83 -2.43
C THR A 69 1.66 7.54 -2.77
N PHE A 70 2.79 7.25 -2.11
CA PHE A 70 3.52 6.00 -2.31
C PHE A 70 2.88 4.79 -1.60
N PHE A 71 2.05 5.03 -0.59
CA PHE A 71 1.39 4.01 0.23
C PHE A 71 -0.10 3.87 -0.09
N GLU A 72 -0.65 4.78 -0.88
CA GLU A 72 -1.90 4.58 -1.57
C GLU A 72 -1.75 3.39 -2.52
N GLU A 73 -2.16 2.22 -2.04
CA GLU A 73 -2.51 1.11 -2.92
C GLU A 73 -3.63 1.59 -3.85
N ASN A 74 -3.63 1.10 -5.11
CA ASN A 74 -4.85 1.06 -5.91
C ASN A 74 -5.82 0.08 -5.22
N LYS A 75 -6.29 0.46 -4.03
CA LYS A 75 -7.57 0.01 -3.52
C LYS A 75 -8.52 0.65 -4.48
N ASP A 76 -8.98 -0.13 -5.47
CA ASP A 76 -10.25 0.12 -6.13
C ASP A 76 -11.15 0.72 -5.06
N ASP A 77 -11.44 2.02 -5.17
CA ASP A 77 -11.83 2.83 -4.02
C ASP A 77 -12.89 2.07 -3.23
N ASP A 78 -12.49 1.60 -2.05
CA ASP A 78 -13.40 0.90 -1.16
C ASP A 78 -14.63 1.82 -1.03
N LEU A 79 -15.83 1.33 -1.36
CA LEU A 79 -17.04 2.14 -1.38
C LEU A 79 -17.16 2.94 -0.07
N VAL A 80 -16.79 2.33 1.07
CA VAL A 80 -16.76 3.03 2.36
C VAL A 80 -15.81 4.24 2.36
N THR A 81 -14.65 4.15 1.71
CA THR A 81 -13.68 5.24 1.57
C THR A 81 -14.22 6.41 0.73
N LEU A 82 -14.95 6.15 -0.36
CA LEU A 82 -15.60 7.20 -1.16
C LEU A 82 -16.64 7.97 -0.35
N PHE A 83 -17.44 7.26 0.45
CA PHE A 83 -18.46 7.87 1.28
C PHE A 83 -17.86 8.59 2.50
N ARG A 84 -16.69 8.19 3.01
CA ARG A 84 -15.98 8.99 4.04
C ARG A 84 -15.49 10.34 3.50
N LYS A 85 -14.95 10.38 2.27
CA LYS A 85 -14.45 11.62 1.64
C LYS A 85 -15.53 12.68 1.38
N LYS A 86 -16.80 12.29 1.25
CA LYS A 86 -17.93 13.19 0.97
C LYS A 86 -18.72 13.64 2.21
N SER A 87 -18.22 13.37 3.42
CA SER A 87 -18.81 13.85 4.68
C SER A 87 -20.27 13.39 4.93
N PHE A 88 -20.57 12.11 4.67
CA PHE A 88 -21.87 11.53 4.99
C PHE A 88 -22.06 11.28 6.50
N SER A 89 -23.31 11.13 6.95
CA SER A 89 -23.59 10.78 8.34
C SER A 89 -22.99 9.42 8.71
N GLU A 90 -22.52 9.28 9.95
CA GLU A 90 -21.90 8.05 10.44
C GLU A 90 -22.83 6.83 10.29
N LYS A 91 -24.14 7.04 10.44
CA LYS A 91 -25.16 6.02 10.22
C LYS A 91 -25.17 5.53 8.77
N ALA A 92 -25.10 6.44 7.79
CA ALA A 92 -25.07 6.06 6.38
C ALA A 92 -23.81 5.25 6.03
N ILE A 93 -22.66 5.64 6.58
CA ILE A 93 -21.38 4.93 6.38
C ILE A 93 -21.48 3.49 6.90
N LYS A 94 -22.06 3.29 8.09
CA LYS A 94 -22.25 1.95 8.68
C LYS A 94 -23.18 1.06 7.85
N GLU A 95 -24.24 1.61 7.25
CA GLU A 95 -25.13 0.82 6.38
C GLU A 95 -24.44 0.44 5.06
N VAL A 96 -23.65 1.34 4.48
CA VAL A 96 -22.86 1.06 3.27
C VAL A 96 -21.82 -0.04 3.52
N GLU A 97 -21.17 -0.02 4.68
CA GLU A 97 -20.19 -1.03 5.10
C GLU A 97 -20.84 -2.43 5.17
N LYS A 98 -22.00 -2.55 5.82
CA LYS A 98 -22.76 -3.81 5.86
C LYS A 98 -23.10 -4.32 4.46
N LEU A 99 -23.56 -3.43 3.58
CA LEU A 99 -23.93 -3.79 2.20
C LEU A 99 -22.72 -4.28 1.41
N GLN A 100 -21.59 -3.61 1.56
CA GLN A 100 -20.35 -4.01 0.93
C GLN A 100 -19.88 -5.40 1.41
N ASP A 101 -19.99 -5.68 2.71
CA ASP A 101 -19.63 -6.99 3.25
C ASP A 101 -20.52 -8.12 2.72
N MET A 102 -21.83 -7.87 2.57
CA MET A 102 -22.73 -8.81 1.91
C MET A 102 -22.29 -9.10 0.47
N ILE A 103 -21.94 -8.06 -0.29
CA ILE A 103 -21.47 -8.21 -1.68
C ILE A 103 -20.17 -9.02 -1.73
N LYS A 104 -19.21 -8.73 -0.84
CA LYS A 104 -17.95 -9.50 -0.74
C LYS A 104 -18.24 -10.98 -0.48
N MET A 105 -19.20 -11.30 0.38
CA MET A 105 -19.61 -12.69 0.66
C MET A 105 -20.14 -13.41 -0.59
N PHE A 106 -20.99 -12.76 -1.39
CA PHE A 106 -21.47 -13.35 -2.64
C PHE A 106 -20.35 -13.57 -3.66
N ILE A 107 -19.40 -12.64 -3.76
CA ILE A 107 -18.21 -12.80 -4.60
C ILE A 107 -17.38 -14.00 -4.15
N TYR A 108 -17.20 -14.19 -2.84
CA TYR A 108 -16.50 -15.36 -2.30
C TYR A 108 -17.22 -16.66 -2.62
N GLN A 109 -18.54 -16.72 -2.45
CA GLN A 109 -19.33 -17.90 -2.81
C GLN A 109 -19.19 -18.22 -4.31
N LYS A 110 -19.24 -17.21 -5.17
CA LYS A 110 -19.01 -17.38 -6.62
C LYS A 110 -17.61 -17.94 -6.92
N LYS A 111 -16.57 -17.40 -6.26
CA LYS A 111 -15.19 -17.90 -6.40
C LYS A 111 -15.06 -19.35 -5.92
N ILE A 112 -15.77 -19.73 -4.86
CA ILE A 112 -15.81 -21.12 -4.37
C ILE A 112 -16.45 -22.02 -5.43
N TYR A 113 -17.61 -21.63 -5.98
CA TYR A 113 -18.30 -22.37 -7.02
C TYR A 113 -17.44 -22.59 -8.27
N ASN A 114 -16.72 -21.55 -8.72
CA ASN A 114 -15.82 -21.62 -9.87
C ASN A 114 -14.50 -22.37 -9.59
N GLY A 115 -14.22 -22.79 -8.35
CA GLY A 115 -12.95 -23.42 -7.98
C GLY A 115 -11.75 -22.46 -7.94
N GLU A 116 -11.98 -21.15 -8.07
CA GLU A 116 -10.95 -20.10 -8.04
C GLU A 116 -10.60 -19.65 -6.62
N PHE A 117 -11.38 -20.07 -5.62
CA PHE A 117 -11.16 -19.71 -4.23
C PHE A 117 -9.93 -20.43 -3.66
N LYS A 118 -8.89 -19.65 -3.37
CA LYS A 118 -7.72 -20.11 -2.63
C LYS A 118 -7.97 -19.85 -1.13
N PRO A 119 -8.38 -20.85 -0.34
CA PRO A 119 -8.58 -20.65 1.09
C PRO A 119 -7.27 -20.20 1.72
N GLN A 120 -7.31 -19.14 2.51
CA GLN A 120 -6.19 -18.85 3.41
C GLN A 120 -6.09 -20.01 4.38
N LYS A 121 -4.95 -20.72 4.40
CA LYS A 121 -4.67 -21.73 5.42
C LYS A 121 -4.61 -21.03 6.77
N ARG A 122 -5.70 -21.11 7.53
CA ARG A 122 -5.73 -20.73 8.95
C ARG A 122 -5.89 -22.02 9.73
N LYS A 123 -5.01 -22.23 10.71
CA LYS A 123 -5.28 -23.24 11.73
C LYS A 123 -6.49 -22.76 12.53
N PRO A 124 -7.51 -23.60 12.73
CA PRO A 124 -8.63 -23.19 13.55
C PRO A 124 -8.18 -22.96 15.01
N LEU A 125 -8.68 -21.89 15.63
CA LEU A 125 -8.35 -21.52 17.02
C LEU A 125 -8.62 -22.65 18.03
N TRP A 126 -9.57 -23.55 17.75
CA TRP A 126 -9.85 -24.71 18.62
C TRP A 126 -8.78 -25.81 18.54
N GLU A 127 -7.96 -25.86 17.48
CA GLU A 127 -6.75 -26.70 17.45
C GLU A 127 -5.62 -26.12 18.31
N GLU A 128 -5.70 -24.83 18.70
CA GLU A 128 -4.70 -24.15 19.53
C GLU A 128 -5.00 -24.24 21.05
N CYS A 129 -6.16 -24.77 21.48
CA CYS A 129 -6.44 -24.96 22.91
C CYS A 129 -5.69 -26.17 23.49
N GLN A 130 -4.38 -26.05 23.73
CA GLN A 130 -3.64 -27.02 24.55
C GLN A 130 -3.98 -26.94 26.05
N ASN A 131 -4.69 -25.89 26.50
CA ASN A 131 -4.95 -25.63 27.92
C ASN A 131 -6.40 -25.87 28.39
N CYS A 132 -7.29 -26.38 27.54
CA CYS A 132 -8.66 -26.74 27.95
C CYS A 132 -8.74 -28.02 28.83
N LYS A 133 -7.60 -28.59 29.28
CA LYS A 133 -7.51 -29.81 30.12
C LYS A 133 -7.34 -29.56 31.63
N LYS A 134 -7.59 -28.35 32.16
CA LYS A 134 -7.47 -28.07 33.59
C LYS A 134 -8.65 -27.27 34.15
N ILE A 135 -9.84 -27.87 34.12
CA ILE A 135 -10.89 -27.54 35.09
C ILE A 135 -11.49 -28.88 35.52
N ASN A 136 -10.88 -29.48 36.53
CA ASN A 136 -11.52 -30.45 37.41
C ASN A 136 -11.98 -29.68 38.65
#